data_AF-A0A354ZJD5-F1
#
_entry.id   AF-A0A354ZJD5-F1
#
_cell.length_a   1.000
_cell.length_b   1.000
_cell.length_c   1.000
_cell.angle_alpha   90.00
_cell.angle_beta   90.00
_cell.angle_gamma   90.00
#
_symmetry.space_group_name_H-M   'P 1'
#
loop_
_entity.id
_entity.type
_entity.pdbx_description
1 polymer ?
#
loop_
_entity_poly.entity_id
_entity_poly.type
_entity_poly.pdbx_seq_one_letter_code
_entity_poly.pdbx_strand_id
1 'polypeptide(L)'
;DNARILAQVAILSAVVLTASGVIYTLGAGPAGSGVGSFYARAISFVLPATDDSVSIAEDFRDRLAEAGAAITDSAITRAIQVQVTDIAKKAPGLVIPADDYNRWARETGMLEAHLNYGHVVRVLRNLTDRTRPNDAGQTIHATAGTTDLAFMTDGAISAPLVSGMEDAAFLFVCDNSRFAELMQDLPAEHRKTWFSCEISNWMRAAKAEQAAKVAIPEGHPVAYVSRVQQYSQMMASIHMIMLVAMFVAFLFFLAAGSMLYFRFFLEIQEDQAKYVALRRIGLSWREIRRIVTREMAVMFFTPWVVAFAHQMVALRSFSTVTPMMPIEVWKYGATAAGIFLALQTVYFLLARGAYLQELAPAVK
;
A
#
# COMPACT_ATOMS: atom_id res chain seq x y z
N ASP A 1 7.89 -24.95 -39.48
CA ASP A 1 7.24 -23.99 -38.56
C ASP A 1 7.34 -24.24 -37.06
N ASN A 2 7.35 -25.49 -36.56
CA ASN A 2 7.19 -25.77 -35.12
C ASN A 2 8.14 -24.99 -34.20
N ALA A 3 9.39 -24.75 -34.60
CA ALA A 3 10.34 -23.97 -33.81
C ALA A 3 9.93 -22.50 -33.66
N ARG A 4 9.34 -21.88 -34.70
CA ARG A 4 8.84 -20.49 -34.64
C ARG A 4 7.63 -20.37 -33.71
N ILE A 5 6.70 -21.32 -33.80
CA ILE A 5 5.51 -21.37 -32.95
C ILE A 5 5.91 -21.60 -31.49
N LEU A 6 6.82 -22.56 -31.24
CA LEU A 6 7.39 -22.78 -29.90
C LEU A 6 8.03 -21.51 -29.33
N ALA A 7 8.81 -20.78 -30.13
CA ALA A 7 9.43 -19.53 -29.69
C ALA A 7 8.40 -18.44 -29.39
N GLN A 8 7.38 -18.25 -30.23
CA GLN A 8 6.32 -17.26 -30.00
C GLN A 8 5.50 -17.59 -28.74
N VAL A 9 5.08 -18.85 -28.59
CA VAL A 9 4.34 -19.30 -27.40
C VAL A 9 5.20 -19.16 -26.14
N ALA A 10 6.52 -19.37 -26.23
CA ALA A 10 7.44 -19.19 -25.10
C ALA A 10 7.56 -17.71 -24.70
N ILE A 11 7.66 -16.81 -25.68
CA ILE A 11 7.67 -15.35 -25.43
C ILE A 11 6.37 -14.92 -24.75
N LEU A 12 5.22 -15.33 -25.27
CA LEU A 12 3.94 -14.97 -24.66
C LEU A 12 3.79 -15.55 -23.24
N SER A 13 4.19 -16.81 -23.05
CA SER A 13 4.17 -17.46 -21.73
C SER A 13 5.10 -16.75 -20.74
N ALA A 14 6.27 -16.27 -21.18
CA ALA A 14 7.20 -15.52 -20.34
C ALA A 14 6.62 -14.18 -19.90
N VAL A 15 5.92 -13.48 -20.79
CA VAL A 15 5.19 -12.25 -20.46
C VAL A 15 4.13 -12.52 -19.41
N VAL A 16 3.32 -13.58 -19.58
CA VAL A 16 2.28 -13.95 -18.61
C VAL A 16 2.87 -14.27 -17.25
N LEU A 17 3.84 -15.18 -17.19
CA LEU A 17 4.47 -15.63 -15.94
C LEU A 17 5.15 -14.48 -15.19
N THR A 18 5.83 -13.59 -15.90
CA THR A 18 6.49 -12.43 -15.29
C THR A 18 5.46 -11.42 -14.76
N ALA A 19 4.41 -11.13 -15.53
CA ALA A 19 3.33 -10.25 -15.09
C ALA A 19 2.62 -10.82 -13.85
N SER A 20 2.29 -12.12 -13.83
CA SER A 20 1.65 -12.77 -12.69
C SER A 20 2.52 -12.77 -11.43
N GLY A 21 3.84 -12.95 -11.57
CA GLY A 21 4.78 -12.84 -10.44
C GLY A 21 4.81 -11.43 -9.82
N VAL A 22 4.75 -10.39 -10.65
CA VAL A 22 4.70 -8.99 -10.20
C VAL A 22 3.37 -8.67 -9.51
N ILE A 23 2.24 -9.10 -10.08
CA ILE A 23 0.89 -8.93 -9.48
C ILE A 23 0.86 -9.47 -8.05
N TYR A 24 1.34 -10.71 -7.87
CA TYR A 24 1.28 -11.36 -6.57
C TYR A 24 2.23 -10.72 -5.55
N THR A 25 3.39 -10.24 -6.00
CA THR A 25 4.35 -9.50 -5.16
C THR A 25 3.80 -8.13 -4.74
N LEU A 26 3.16 -7.39 -5.67
CA LEU A 26 2.55 -6.08 -5.38
C LEU A 26 1.33 -6.20 -4.44
N GLY A 27 0.57 -7.29 -4.51
CA GLY A 27 -0.54 -7.53 -3.58
C GLY A 27 -0.07 -7.84 -2.15
N ALA A 28 1.10 -8.44 -1.98
CA ALA A 28 1.65 -8.82 -0.67
C ALA A 28 2.58 -7.75 -0.06
N GLY A 29 3.19 -6.89 -0.89
CA GLY A 29 4.13 -5.83 -0.47
C GLY A 29 3.58 -4.80 0.54
N PRO A 30 2.31 -4.38 0.47
CA PRO A 30 1.81 -3.30 1.32
C PRO A 30 1.73 -3.59 2.81
N ALA A 31 1.60 -4.86 3.20
CA ALA A 31 1.57 -5.28 4.60
C ALA A 31 2.87 -4.91 5.35
N GLY A 32 3.98 -4.72 4.63
CA GLY A 32 5.27 -4.28 5.16
C GLY A 32 5.74 -2.91 4.68
N SER A 33 4.90 -2.13 3.98
CA SER A 33 5.29 -0.91 3.25
C SER A 33 5.72 0.28 4.11
N GLY A 34 5.72 0.14 5.44
CA GLY A 34 6.15 1.22 6.34
C GLY A 34 5.23 2.44 6.33
N VAL A 35 4.04 2.40 5.70
CA VAL A 35 3.06 3.51 5.78
C VAL A 35 2.70 3.82 7.24
N GLY A 36 2.60 2.81 8.11
CA GLY A 36 2.49 3.00 9.56
C GLY A 36 3.68 3.71 10.21
N SER A 37 4.85 3.65 9.59
CA SER A 37 6.07 4.30 10.08
C SER A 37 6.13 5.80 9.77
N PHE A 38 5.30 6.34 8.87
CA PHE A 38 5.32 7.77 8.51
C PHE A 38 4.25 8.61 9.23
N TYR A 39 3.27 7.97 9.87
CA TYR A 39 2.21 8.63 10.63
C TYR A 39 2.17 8.09 12.05
N ALA A 40 2.20 8.98 13.04
CA ALA A 40 2.14 8.63 14.47
C ALA A 40 0.73 8.24 14.88
N ARG A 41 -0.28 8.83 14.23
CA ARG A 41 -1.70 8.64 14.52
C ARG A 41 -2.45 8.27 13.26
N ALA A 42 -3.63 7.68 13.43
CA ALA A 42 -4.44 7.23 12.30
C ALA A 42 -5.00 8.41 11.50
N ILE A 43 -5.54 9.40 12.21
CA ILE A 43 -6.14 10.61 11.64
C ILE A 43 -5.77 11.80 12.53
N SER A 44 -5.39 12.91 11.92
CA SER A 44 -5.07 14.17 12.60
C SER A 44 -5.50 15.32 11.72
N PHE A 45 -6.10 16.35 12.30
CA PHE A 45 -6.39 17.57 11.57
C PHE A 45 -6.45 18.81 12.44
N VAL A 46 -6.20 19.96 11.82
CA VAL A 46 -6.19 21.26 12.48
C VAL A 46 -7.28 22.14 11.88
N LEU A 47 -8.19 22.58 12.75
CA LEU A 47 -9.24 23.55 12.45
C LEU A 47 -8.84 24.94 12.96
N PRO A 48 -9.44 26.02 12.43
CA PRO A 48 -9.45 27.32 13.11
C PRO A 48 -9.98 27.20 14.55
N ALA A 49 -9.70 28.15 15.43
CA ALA A 49 -10.35 28.21 16.75
C ALA A 49 -11.65 29.03 16.67
N THR A 50 -12.70 28.42 16.10
CA THR A 50 -14.08 28.93 16.20
C THR A 50 -14.86 28.19 17.27
N ASP A 51 -15.98 28.77 17.73
CA ASP A 51 -16.85 28.13 18.74
C ASP A 51 -17.35 26.75 18.28
N ASP A 52 -17.56 26.57 16.97
CA ASP A 52 -18.05 25.32 16.39
C ASP A 52 -16.95 24.27 16.19
N SER A 53 -15.66 24.64 16.24
CA SER A 53 -14.57 23.73 15.86
C SER A 53 -14.43 22.52 16.77
N VAL A 54 -14.73 22.68 18.07
CA VAL A 54 -14.77 21.55 19.00
C VAL A 54 -15.93 20.62 18.66
N SER A 55 -17.11 21.18 18.37
CA SER A 55 -18.31 20.42 17.98
C SER A 55 -18.08 19.65 16.66
N ILE A 56 -17.41 20.26 15.67
CA ILE A 56 -17.03 19.58 14.41
C ILE A 56 -16.09 18.39 14.70
N ALA A 57 -15.11 18.57 15.59
CA ALA A 57 -14.18 17.50 15.94
C ALA A 57 -14.87 16.36 16.72
N GLU A 58 -15.82 16.69 17.59
CA GLU A 58 -16.65 15.70 18.31
C GLU A 58 -17.59 14.95 17.34
N ASP A 59 -18.31 15.65 16.46
CA ASP A 59 -19.16 15.03 15.43
C ASP A 59 -18.34 14.13 14.49
N PHE A 60 -17.12 14.55 14.12
CA PHE A 60 -16.20 13.72 13.35
C PHE A 60 -15.86 12.42 14.11
N ARG A 61 -15.47 12.53 15.39
CA ARG A 61 -15.14 11.36 16.23
C ARG A 61 -16.32 10.41 16.37
N ASP A 62 -17.51 10.95 16.61
CA ASP A 62 -18.71 10.16 16.89
C ASP A 62 -19.17 9.44 15.62
N ARG A 63 -19.19 10.11 14.46
CA ARG A 63 -19.44 9.46 13.16
C ARG A 63 -18.43 8.38 12.82
N LEU A 64 -17.16 8.60 13.17
CA LEU A 64 -16.10 7.62 12.94
C LEU A 64 -16.38 6.34 13.74
N ALA A 65 -16.78 6.47 15.00
CA ALA A 65 -17.17 5.36 15.85
C ALA A 65 -18.47 4.67 15.38
N GLU A 66 -19.51 5.45 15.06
CA GLU A 66 -20.80 4.96 14.53
C GLU A 66 -20.63 4.17 13.24
N ALA A 67 -19.72 4.59 12.37
CA ALA A 67 -19.38 3.90 11.13
C ALA A 67 -18.49 2.65 11.34
N GLY A 68 -18.23 2.27 12.59
CA GLY A 68 -17.59 1.00 12.98
C GLY A 68 -16.08 1.07 13.15
N ALA A 69 -15.47 2.26 13.22
CA ALA A 69 -14.06 2.36 13.58
C ALA A 69 -13.87 2.19 15.10
N ALA A 70 -12.97 1.30 15.50
CA ALA A 70 -12.62 1.11 16.90
C ALA A 70 -11.50 2.09 17.30
N ILE A 71 -11.91 3.29 17.72
CA ILE A 71 -11.03 4.35 18.21
C ILE A 71 -10.38 3.87 19.52
N THR A 72 -9.04 3.86 19.55
CA THR A 72 -8.27 3.43 20.72
C THR A 72 -8.05 4.59 21.69
N ASP A 73 -7.70 5.76 21.15
CA ASP A 73 -7.60 7.00 21.89
C ASP A 73 -7.83 8.19 20.96
N SER A 74 -8.26 9.32 21.52
CA SER A 74 -8.46 10.57 20.79
C SER A 74 -8.11 11.78 21.66
N ALA A 75 -7.65 12.85 21.03
CA ALA A 75 -7.40 14.13 21.67
C ALA A 75 -8.07 15.24 20.87
N ILE A 76 -8.79 16.11 21.57
CA ILE A 76 -9.27 17.41 21.08
C ILE A 76 -8.66 18.45 22.00
N THR A 77 -7.91 19.39 21.45
CA THR A 77 -7.23 20.42 22.24
C THR A 77 -7.20 21.74 21.50
N ARG A 78 -7.21 22.83 22.27
CA ARG A 78 -6.91 24.16 21.72
C ARG A 78 -5.41 24.24 21.49
N ALA A 79 -5.03 24.80 20.35
CA ALA A 79 -3.65 24.89 19.94
C ALA A 79 -3.32 26.29 19.42
N ILE A 80 -2.06 26.67 19.51
CA ILE A 80 -1.52 27.87 18.87
C ILE A 80 -0.57 27.42 17.77
N GLN A 81 -0.79 27.92 16.56
CA GLN A 81 0.08 27.68 15.42
C GLN A 81 1.27 28.64 15.46
N VAL A 82 2.48 28.08 15.49
CA VAL A 82 3.73 28.83 15.53
C VAL A 82 4.73 28.34 14.48
N GLN A 83 5.63 29.21 14.05
CA GLN A 83 6.75 28.87 13.18
C GLN A 83 8.05 28.90 14.00
N VAL A 84 8.88 27.85 13.88
CA VAL A 84 10.22 27.84 14.48
C VAL A 84 11.21 27.47 13.39
N THR A 85 11.92 28.49 12.86
CA THR A 85 12.82 28.35 11.71
C THR A 85 13.95 27.35 11.96
N ASP A 86 14.42 27.26 13.21
CA ASP A 86 15.50 26.35 13.62
C ASP A 86 15.06 24.88 13.63
N ILE A 87 13.77 24.61 13.77
CA ILE A 87 13.19 23.25 13.80
C ILE A 87 12.65 22.88 12.42
N ALA A 88 11.85 23.75 11.82
CA ALA A 88 11.25 23.54 10.51
C ALA A 88 11.17 24.87 9.76
N LYS A 89 11.87 24.95 8.61
CA LYS A 89 11.98 26.19 7.83
C LYS A 89 10.66 26.70 7.25
N LYS A 90 9.71 25.80 6.95
CA LYS A 90 8.47 26.13 6.20
C LYS A 90 7.19 25.53 6.77
N ALA A 91 7.31 24.57 7.69
CA ALA A 91 6.17 23.85 8.21
C ALA A 91 5.84 24.37 9.62
N PRO A 92 4.58 24.70 9.91
CA PRO A 92 4.19 25.20 11.21
C PRO A 92 4.24 24.06 12.25
N GLY A 93 4.44 24.42 13.50
CA GLY A 93 4.19 23.56 14.64
C GLY A 93 3.01 24.06 15.46
N LEU A 94 2.64 23.25 16.44
CA LEU A 94 1.57 23.57 17.38
C LEU A 94 2.11 23.68 18.79
N VAL A 95 1.53 24.58 19.56
CA VAL A 95 1.68 24.67 21.01
C VAL A 95 0.35 24.29 21.63
N ILE A 96 0.33 23.38 22.61
CA ILE A 96 -0.87 22.93 23.34
C ILE A 96 -0.67 23.10 24.85
N PRO A 97 -1.74 23.26 25.64
CA PRO A 97 -1.63 23.40 27.09
C PRO A 97 -1.27 22.06 27.75
N ALA A 98 -0.50 22.13 28.83
CA ALA A 98 -0.07 20.98 29.63
C ALA A 98 -1.24 20.17 30.16
N ASP A 99 -2.36 20.80 30.56
CA ASP A 99 -3.52 20.07 31.09
C ASP A 99 -4.18 19.16 30.07
N ASP A 100 -4.28 19.61 28.81
CA ASP A 100 -4.86 18.79 27.73
C ASP A 100 -3.94 17.63 27.36
N TYR A 101 -2.63 17.88 27.28
CA TYR A 101 -1.64 16.83 27.07
C TYR A 101 -1.64 15.82 28.22
N ASN A 102 -1.62 16.28 29.48
CA ASN A 102 -1.56 15.42 30.67
C ASN A 102 -2.83 14.60 30.86
N ARG A 103 -4.00 15.14 30.49
CA ARG A 103 -5.26 14.37 30.45
C ARG A 103 -5.12 13.17 29.51
N TRP A 104 -4.72 13.42 28.26
CA TRP A 104 -4.49 12.36 27.28
C TRP A 104 -3.37 11.39 27.72
N ALA A 105 -2.29 11.92 28.32
CA ALA A 105 -1.16 11.11 28.77
C ALA A 105 -1.58 10.14 29.87
N ARG A 106 -2.41 10.57 30.84
CA ARG A 106 -2.95 9.68 31.88
C ARG A 106 -3.83 8.58 31.32
N GLU A 107 -4.69 8.90 30.35
CA GLU A 107 -5.58 7.93 29.71
C GLU A 107 -4.81 6.88 28.90
N THR A 108 -3.66 7.25 28.35
CA THR A 108 -2.82 6.39 27.49
C THR A 108 -1.61 5.79 28.20
N GLY A 109 -1.38 6.13 29.48
CA GLY A 109 -0.23 5.66 30.27
C GLY A 109 1.12 6.29 29.88
N MET A 110 1.09 7.47 29.25
CA MET A 110 2.27 8.21 28.83
C MET A 110 2.78 9.14 29.95
N LEU A 111 4.01 9.65 29.79
CA LEU A 111 4.61 10.58 30.76
C LEU A 111 3.92 11.95 30.70
N GLU A 112 3.51 12.44 31.86
CA GLU A 112 2.99 13.80 32.05
C GLU A 112 4.10 14.86 31.92
N ALA A 113 3.75 16.01 31.37
CA ALA A 113 4.58 17.19 31.28
C ALA A 113 4.24 18.15 32.43
N HIS A 114 5.18 18.36 33.34
CA HIS A 114 5.07 19.36 34.40
C HIS A 114 6.09 20.46 34.12
N LEU A 115 5.59 21.67 33.83
CA LEU A 115 6.37 22.77 33.29
C LEU A 115 6.26 24.00 34.19
N ASN A 116 7.31 24.81 34.23
CA ASN A 116 7.25 26.13 34.84
C ASN A 116 6.66 27.16 33.85
N TYR A 117 6.22 28.30 34.37
CA TYR A 117 5.72 29.40 33.55
C TYR A 117 6.74 29.80 32.46
N GLY A 118 6.29 29.89 31.20
CA GLY A 118 7.14 30.23 30.06
C GLY A 118 8.01 29.09 29.53
N HIS A 119 7.92 27.89 30.14
CA HIS A 119 8.62 26.71 29.66
C HIS A 119 7.75 25.89 28.71
N VAL A 120 8.41 25.18 27.80
CA VAL A 120 7.81 24.20 26.90
C VAL A 120 8.57 22.89 26.92
N VAL A 121 7.91 21.80 26.58
CA VAL A 121 8.58 20.53 26.26
C VAL A 121 8.18 20.06 24.88
N ARG A 122 9.16 19.58 24.11
CA ARG A 122 8.90 19.08 22.76
C ARG A 122 8.40 17.65 22.81
N VAL A 123 7.28 17.38 22.13
CA VAL A 123 6.81 16.01 21.96
C VAL A 123 7.51 15.37 20.77
N LEU A 124 8.17 14.24 21.00
CA LEU A 124 8.84 13.45 19.99
C LEU A 124 8.19 12.07 19.88
N ARG A 125 8.06 11.56 18.66
CA ARG A 125 7.54 10.20 18.45
C ARG A 125 8.48 9.13 19.01
N ASN A 126 9.79 9.33 18.88
CA ASN A 126 10.80 8.40 19.35
C ASN A 126 12.02 9.16 19.91
N LEU A 127 12.33 8.95 21.19
CA LEU A 127 13.48 9.59 21.88
C LEU A 127 14.83 9.09 21.36
N THR A 128 14.89 7.97 20.64
CA THR A 128 16.15 7.42 20.11
C THR A 128 16.62 8.08 18.81
N ASP A 129 15.91 9.10 18.31
CA ASP A 129 16.39 9.91 17.17
C ASP A 129 17.57 10.79 17.61
N ARG A 130 18.76 10.17 17.66
CA ARG A 130 20.05 10.75 18.05
C ARG A 130 20.51 11.92 17.17
N THR A 131 19.77 12.25 16.12
CA THR A 131 20.06 13.36 15.20
C THR A 131 19.56 14.71 15.74
N ARG A 132 18.65 14.72 16.72
CA ARG A 132 18.08 15.95 17.27
C ARG A 132 18.80 16.37 18.55
N PRO A 133 19.27 17.63 18.65
CA PRO A 133 19.97 18.09 19.85
C PRO A 133 19.07 17.99 21.09
N ASN A 134 19.71 17.73 22.24
CA ASN A 134 19.06 17.89 23.53
C ASN A 134 18.91 19.39 23.76
N ASP A 135 17.72 19.89 23.46
CA ASP A 135 17.47 21.33 23.49
C ASP A 135 17.25 21.84 24.93
N ALA A 136 17.24 20.97 25.95
CA ALA A 136 16.98 21.35 27.34
C ALA A 136 17.84 22.54 27.81
N GLY A 137 17.19 23.55 28.40
CA GLY A 137 17.80 24.79 28.86
C GLY A 137 18.08 25.84 27.77
N GLN A 138 17.72 25.57 26.51
CA GLN A 138 17.81 26.55 25.43
C GLN A 138 16.55 27.40 25.33
N THR A 139 16.69 28.61 24.77
CA THR A 139 15.55 29.45 24.39
C THR A 139 15.20 29.18 22.93
N ILE A 140 13.96 28.72 22.69
CA ILE A 140 13.41 28.52 21.36
C ILE A 140 12.68 29.80 20.95
N HIS A 141 13.14 30.40 19.87
CA HIS A 141 12.47 31.54 19.23
C HIS A 141 11.42 31.03 18.25
N ALA A 142 10.17 31.40 18.48
CA ALA A 142 9.04 31.07 17.65
C ALA A 142 8.35 32.33 17.17
N THR A 143 7.65 32.27 16.04
CA THR A 143 6.85 33.40 15.54
C THR A 143 5.41 32.97 15.31
N ALA A 144 4.49 33.85 15.65
CA ALA A 144 3.08 33.77 15.31
C ALA A 144 2.73 35.05 14.53
N GLY A 145 2.91 34.99 13.20
CA GLY A 145 2.73 36.15 12.32
C GLY A 145 3.85 37.15 12.56
N THR A 146 3.50 38.36 12.99
CA THR A 146 4.48 39.40 13.38
C THR A 146 4.85 39.36 14.87
N THR A 147 4.28 38.42 15.63
CA THR A 147 4.52 38.31 17.07
C THR A 147 5.69 37.37 17.32
N ASP A 148 6.76 37.89 17.93
CA ASP A 148 7.89 37.10 18.39
C ASP A 148 7.57 36.47 19.74
N LEU A 149 7.79 35.17 19.84
CA LEU A 149 7.58 34.35 21.02
C LEU A 149 8.92 33.72 21.42
N ALA A 150 9.15 33.63 22.73
CA ALA A 150 10.31 32.95 23.28
C ALA A 150 9.84 31.95 24.34
N PHE A 151 10.35 30.73 24.25
CA PHE A 151 10.06 29.66 25.18
C PHE A 151 11.36 29.06 25.69
N MET A 152 11.48 28.80 27.00
CA MET A 152 12.57 27.97 27.50
C MET A 152 12.17 26.50 27.39
N THR A 153 13.04 25.66 26.84
CA THR A 153 12.70 24.23 26.68
C THR A 153 13.20 23.38 27.85
N ASP A 154 12.32 22.56 28.40
CA ASP A 154 12.65 21.53 29.41
C ASP A 154 13.10 20.21 28.77
N GLY A 155 13.39 20.23 27.46
CA GLY A 155 13.86 19.09 26.68
C GLY A 155 12.76 18.46 25.84
N ALA A 156 12.70 17.12 25.84
CA ALA A 156 11.74 16.37 25.04
C ALA A 156 11.13 15.19 25.78
N ILE A 157 9.87 14.90 25.46
CA ILE A 157 9.11 13.74 25.95
C ILE A 157 8.71 12.85 24.78
N SER A 158 8.75 11.53 24.99
CA SER A 158 8.27 10.59 23.97
C SER A 158 6.76 10.48 24.04
N ALA A 159 6.05 10.81 22.97
CA ALA A 159 4.66 10.43 22.83
C ALA A 159 4.22 10.26 21.36
N PRO A 160 3.33 9.29 21.07
CA PRO A 160 2.76 9.07 19.73
C PRO A 160 1.66 10.10 19.38
N LEU A 161 1.85 11.38 19.75
CA LEU A 161 0.92 12.46 19.44
C LEU A 161 1.25 13.18 18.13
N VAL A 162 2.52 13.24 17.76
CA VAL A 162 3.00 14.03 16.63
C VAL A 162 3.52 13.16 15.52
N SER A 163 3.00 13.38 14.32
CA SER A 163 3.68 13.06 13.05
C SER A 163 2.75 13.43 11.89
N GLY A 164 2.76 14.69 11.50
CA GLY A 164 2.23 15.06 10.20
C GLY A 164 3.04 16.20 9.59
N MET A 165 3.28 16.09 8.29
CA MET A 165 4.15 17.02 7.56
C MET A 165 3.43 18.35 7.24
N GLU A 166 2.09 18.37 7.29
CA GLU A 166 1.24 19.50 6.88
C GLU A 166 0.37 20.10 8.01
N ASP A 167 -0.04 19.31 9.01
CA ASP A 167 -0.88 19.76 10.13
C ASP A 167 -0.05 20.29 11.32
N ALA A 168 1.06 19.61 11.68
CA ALA A 168 2.01 20.05 12.69
C ALA A 168 3.37 19.35 12.56
N ALA A 169 4.40 20.07 12.09
CA ALA A 169 5.76 19.51 11.97
C ALA A 169 6.42 19.20 13.32
N PHE A 170 5.99 19.90 14.38
CA PHE A 170 6.39 19.67 15.76
C PHE A 170 5.25 20.08 16.70
N LEU A 171 5.29 19.58 17.93
CA LEU A 171 4.36 19.94 19.00
C LEU A 171 5.16 20.33 20.25
N PHE A 172 4.78 21.45 20.82
CA PHE A 172 5.20 21.87 22.15
C PHE A 172 4.04 21.75 23.12
N VAL A 173 4.32 21.19 24.28
CA VAL A 173 3.44 21.32 25.44
C VAL A 173 3.93 22.53 26.22
N CYS A 174 3.03 23.45 26.54
CA CYS A 174 3.33 24.70 27.24
C CYS A 174 2.59 24.73 28.58
N ASP A 175 3.17 25.43 29.56
CA ASP A 175 2.47 25.77 30.79
C ASP A 175 1.10 26.43 30.52
N ASN A 176 0.11 26.09 31.34
CA ASN A 176 -1.29 26.50 31.15
C ASN A 176 -1.47 28.01 31.30
N SER A 177 -0.76 28.65 32.25
CA SER A 177 -0.88 30.08 32.48
C SER A 177 -0.31 30.87 31.29
N ARG A 178 0.88 30.50 30.82
CA ARG A 178 1.46 31.13 29.62
C ARG A 178 0.62 30.86 28.37
N PHE A 179 0.10 29.64 28.21
CA PHE A 179 -0.76 29.30 27.08
C PHE A 179 -2.04 30.15 27.06
N ALA A 180 -2.66 30.37 28.23
CA ALA A 180 -3.87 31.18 28.35
C ALA A 180 -3.64 32.64 27.95
N GLU A 181 -2.51 33.24 28.34
CA GLU A 181 -2.10 34.58 27.88
C GLU A 181 -1.96 34.64 26.37
N LEU A 182 -1.23 33.69 25.78
CA LEU A 182 -1.03 33.65 24.33
C LEU A 182 -2.34 33.49 23.55
N MET A 183 -3.31 32.75 24.09
CA MET A 183 -4.65 32.64 23.49
C MET A 183 -5.43 33.95 23.52
N GLN A 184 -5.17 34.83 24.49
CA GLN A 184 -5.78 36.16 24.57
C GLN A 184 -5.08 37.16 23.65
N ASP A 185 -3.75 37.16 23.66
CA ASP A 185 -2.92 38.15 22.96
C ASP A 185 -2.79 37.91 21.46
N LEU A 186 -2.80 36.64 21.02
CA LEU A 186 -2.59 36.31 19.62
C LEU A 186 -3.84 36.49 18.75
N PRO A 187 -3.67 36.94 17.49
CA PRO A 187 -4.76 37.01 16.52
C PRO A 187 -5.45 35.66 16.31
N ALA A 188 -6.74 35.70 15.98
CA ALA A 188 -7.58 34.51 15.79
C ALA A 188 -7.03 33.53 14.73
N GLU A 189 -6.27 34.02 13.76
CA GLU A 189 -5.68 33.19 12.70
C GLU A 189 -4.66 32.18 13.23
N HIS A 190 -3.97 32.49 14.33
CA HIS A 190 -2.98 31.61 14.97
C HIS A 190 -3.61 30.65 15.99
N ARG A 191 -4.84 30.91 16.42
CA ARG A 191 -5.58 30.06 17.33
C ARG A 191 -6.24 28.94 16.55
N LYS A 192 -6.04 27.71 16.99
CA LYS A 192 -6.49 26.49 16.31
C LYS A 192 -7.20 25.55 17.27
N THR A 193 -7.95 24.62 16.70
CA THR A 193 -8.43 23.42 17.39
C THR A 193 -7.78 22.22 16.71
N TRP A 194 -7.03 21.43 17.47
CA TRP A 194 -6.36 20.25 16.96
C TRP A 194 -7.13 19.01 17.39
N PHE A 195 -7.47 18.17 16.41
CA PHE A 195 -8.04 16.84 16.63
C PHE A 195 -7.03 15.78 16.20
N SER A 196 -6.92 14.72 16.99
CA SER A 196 -6.15 13.56 16.57
C SER A 196 -6.64 12.26 17.20
N CYS A 197 -6.74 11.18 16.43
CA CYS A 197 -7.17 9.87 16.92
C CYS A 197 -6.29 8.72 16.43
N GLU A 198 -6.22 7.67 17.23
CA GLU A 198 -5.68 6.37 16.84
C GLU A 198 -6.83 5.36 16.72
N ILE A 199 -6.73 4.49 15.72
CA ILE A 199 -7.77 3.55 15.33
C ILE A 199 -7.16 2.16 15.29
N SER A 200 -7.74 1.24 16.06
CA SER A 200 -7.35 -0.17 15.95
C SER A 200 -7.77 -0.72 14.58
N ASN A 201 -6.88 -1.50 13.95
CA ASN A 201 -7.10 -2.02 12.60
C ASN A 201 -7.40 -0.93 11.54
N TRP A 202 -6.74 0.22 11.67
CA TRP A 202 -6.90 1.41 10.82
C TRP A 202 -6.89 1.14 9.30
N MET A 203 -6.21 0.09 8.82
CA MET A 203 -6.20 -0.30 7.40
C MET A 203 -7.59 -0.60 6.82
N ARG A 204 -8.57 -0.89 7.68
CA ARG A 204 -9.97 -1.16 7.30
C ARG A 204 -10.91 0.01 7.57
N ALA A 205 -10.42 1.11 8.14
CA ALA A 205 -11.23 2.23 8.59
C ALA A 205 -11.59 3.22 7.48
N ALA A 206 -11.19 2.99 6.22
CA ALA A 206 -11.38 3.94 5.12
C ALA A 206 -12.86 4.34 4.89
N LYS A 207 -13.79 3.40 5.04
CA LYS A 207 -15.23 3.70 4.95
C LYS A 207 -15.71 4.56 6.10
N ALA A 208 -15.25 4.28 7.32
CA ALA A 208 -15.61 5.04 8.51
C ALA A 208 -15.03 6.46 8.45
N GLU A 209 -13.78 6.61 8.01
CA GLU A 209 -13.17 7.91 7.75
C GLU A 209 -13.97 8.72 6.73
N GLN A 210 -14.40 8.10 5.62
CA GLN A 210 -15.19 8.78 4.60
C GLN A 210 -16.54 9.26 5.13
N ALA A 211 -17.19 8.49 6.00
CA ALA A 211 -18.44 8.89 6.65
C ALA A 211 -18.22 10.04 7.66
N ALA A 212 -17.11 9.99 8.41
CA ALA A 212 -16.75 11.01 9.39
C ALA A 212 -16.37 12.34 8.74
N LYS A 213 -15.73 12.33 7.56
CA LYS A 213 -15.33 13.54 6.82
C LYS A 213 -16.49 14.48 6.49
N VAL A 214 -17.72 13.98 6.45
CA VAL A 214 -18.93 14.79 6.23
C VAL A 214 -19.17 15.80 7.37
N ALA A 215 -18.66 15.53 8.58
CA ALA A 215 -18.70 16.47 9.70
C ALA A 215 -17.92 17.77 9.42
N ILE A 216 -16.90 17.72 8.55
CA ILE A 216 -16.08 18.87 8.19
C ILE A 216 -16.74 19.58 7.00
N PRO A 217 -17.25 20.82 7.17
CA PRO A 217 -17.97 21.51 6.10
C PRO A 217 -17.09 21.77 4.86
N GLU A 218 -17.66 21.62 3.66
CA GLU A 218 -16.95 21.94 2.41
C GLU A 218 -16.50 23.41 2.40
N GLY A 219 -15.22 23.66 2.12
CA GLY A 219 -14.63 25.00 2.10
C GLY A 219 -13.97 25.44 3.42
N HIS A 220 -14.02 24.64 4.49
CA HIS A 220 -13.16 24.88 5.65
C HIS A 220 -11.69 24.58 5.32
N PRO A 221 -10.76 25.53 5.54
CA PRO A 221 -9.33 25.25 5.39
C PRO A 221 -8.89 24.34 6.53
N VAL A 222 -8.71 23.05 6.24
CA VAL A 222 -8.28 22.03 7.19
C VAL A 222 -6.99 21.40 6.72
N ALA A 223 -5.94 21.50 7.54
CA ALA A 223 -4.76 20.67 7.35
C ALA A 223 -5.12 19.27 7.83
N TYR A 224 -5.44 18.37 6.90
CA TYR A 224 -5.97 17.04 7.19
C TYR A 224 -4.95 15.97 6.83
N VAL A 225 -4.55 15.17 7.82
CA VAL A 225 -3.56 14.11 7.67
C VAL A 225 -4.19 12.79 8.08
N SER A 226 -4.16 11.80 7.19
CA SER A 226 -4.75 10.49 7.45
C SER A 226 -3.90 9.36 6.89
N ARG A 227 -3.43 8.51 7.80
CA ARG A 227 -2.77 7.25 7.47
C ARG A 227 -3.73 6.30 6.76
N VAL A 228 -5.00 6.35 7.14
CA VAL A 228 -6.08 5.52 6.59
C VAL A 228 -6.32 5.85 5.12
N GLN A 229 -6.51 7.14 4.79
CA GLN A 229 -6.71 7.61 3.42
C GLN A 229 -5.52 7.28 2.54
N GLN A 230 -4.31 7.56 3.00
CA GLN A 230 -3.08 7.34 2.24
C GLN A 230 -2.89 5.87 1.89
N TYR A 231 -3.09 4.98 2.87
CA TYR A 231 -3.08 3.54 2.61
C TYR A 231 -4.20 3.10 1.66
N SER A 232 -5.42 3.62 1.83
CA SER A 232 -6.54 3.28 0.95
C SER A 232 -6.29 3.71 -0.49
N GLN A 233 -5.72 4.89 -0.71
CA GLN A 233 -5.34 5.38 -2.04
C GLN A 233 -4.24 4.52 -2.65
N MET A 234 -3.20 4.20 -1.89
CA MET A 234 -2.13 3.29 -2.32
C MET A 234 -2.70 1.91 -2.69
N MET A 235 -3.61 1.35 -1.87
CA MET A 235 -4.26 0.06 -2.16
C MET A 235 -5.10 0.13 -3.42
N ALA A 236 -5.87 1.21 -3.61
CA ALA A 236 -6.67 1.40 -4.82
C ALA A 236 -5.80 1.41 -6.08
N SER A 237 -4.66 2.12 -6.06
CA SER A 237 -3.69 2.12 -7.17
C SER A 237 -3.10 0.73 -7.42
N ILE A 238 -2.74 0.00 -6.36
CA ILE A 238 -2.20 -1.37 -6.48
C ILE A 238 -3.25 -2.31 -7.07
N HIS A 239 -4.49 -2.28 -6.58
CA HIS A 239 -5.58 -3.09 -7.12
C HIS A 239 -5.87 -2.77 -8.60
N MET A 240 -5.80 -1.50 -8.98
CA MET A 240 -5.96 -1.08 -10.38
C MET A 240 -4.84 -1.66 -11.27
N ILE A 241 -3.58 -1.56 -10.84
CA ILE A 241 -2.44 -2.14 -11.57
C ILE A 241 -2.58 -3.66 -11.65
N MET A 242 -2.98 -4.32 -10.57
CA MET A 242 -3.22 -5.77 -10.55
C MET A 242 -4.32 -6.18 -11.54
N LEU A 243 -5.42 -5.44 -11.61
CA LEU A 243 -6.51 -5.70 -12.55
C LEU A 243 -6.03 -5.61 -14.01
N VAL A 244 -5.33 -4.53 -14.35
CA VAL A 244 -4.77 -4.32 -15.70
C VAL A 244 -3.78 -5.44 -16.05
N ALA A 245 -2.85 -5.75 -15.15
CA ALA A 245 -1.85 -6.77 -15.38
C ALA A 245 -2.47 -8.18 -15.50
N MET A 246 -3.50 -8.50 -14.72
CA MET A 246 -4.25 -9.75 -14.84
C MET A 246 -4.95 -9.85 -16.20
N PHE A 247 -5.58 -8.76 -16.65
CA PHE A 247 -6.24 -8.73 -17.96
C PHE A 247 -5.23 -8.92 -19.11
N VAL A 248 -4.09 -8.22 -19.05
CA VAL A 248 -3.01 -8.38 -20.04
C VAL A 248 -2.46 -9.81 -20.04
N ALA A 249 -2.22 -10.40 -18.86
CA ALA A 249 -1.81 -11.79 -18.71
C ALA A 249 -2.83 -12.76 -19.33
N PHE A 250 -4.13 -12.53 -19.12
CA PHE A 250 -5.19 -13.34 -19.70
C PHE A 250 -5.22 -13.25 -21.23
N LEU A 251 -5.07 -12.05 -21.82
CA LEU A 251 -5.01 -11.87 -23.27
C LEU A 251 -3.82 -12.61 -23.90
N PHE A 252 -2.64 -12.52 -23.29
CA PHE A 252 -1.46 -13.24 -23.77
C PHE A 252 -1.57 -14.75 -23.61
N PHE A 253 -2.22 -15.23 -22.54
CA PHE A 253 -2.55 -16.63 -22.38
C PHE A 253 -3.47 -17.13 -23.52
N LEU A 254 -4.51 -16.37 -23.85
CA LEU A 254 -5.43 -16.71 -24.93
C LEU A 254 -4.73 -16.69 -26.30
N ALA A 255 -3.86 -15.72 -26.54
CA ALA A 255 -3.05 -15.64 -27.77
C ALA A 255 -2.05 -16.80 -27.90
N ALA A 256 -1.42 -17.21 -26.80
CA ALA A 256 -0.56 -18.39 -26.77
C ALA A 256 -1.38 -19.66 -27.06
N GLY A 257 -2.56 -19.77 -26.46
CA GLY A 257 -3.50 -20.86 -26.72
C GLY A 257 -3.97 -20.90 -28.17
N SER A 258 -4.35 -19.76 -28.76
CA SER A 258 -4.81 -19.70 -30.15
C SER A 258 -3.71 -20.06 -31.15
N MET A 259 -2.44 -19.71 -30.88
CA MET A 259 -1.32 -20.15 -31.70
C MET A 259 -1.12 -21.67 -31.67
N LEU A 260 -1.25 -22.29 -30.49
CA LEU A 260 -1.22 -23.75 -30.39
C LEU A 260 -2.43 -24.38 -31.10
N TYR A 261 -3.62 -23.81 -30.94
CA TYR A 261 -4.82 -24.25 -31.66
C TYR A 261 -4.60 -24.21 -33.18
N PHE A 262 -4.13 -23.08 -33.72
CA PHE A 262 -3.87 -22.95 -35.15
C PHE A 262 -2.83 -23.97 -35.63
N ARG A 263 -1.77 -24.22 -34.85
CA ARG A 263 -0.78 -25.24 -35.20
C ARG A 263 -1.38 -26.63 -35.35
N PHE A 264 -2.28 -27.03 -34.45
CA PHE A 264 -2.86 -28.37 -34.51
C PHE A 264 -4.01 -28.44 -35.52
N PHE A 265 -4.96 -27.51 -35.47
CA PHE A 265 -6.21 -27.64 -36.20
C PHE A 265 -6.16 -27.12 -37.65
N LEU A 266 -5.28 -26.17 -37.98
CA LEU A 266 -5.12 -25.75 -39.39
C LEU A 266 -4.33 -26.78 -40.21
N GLU A 267 -3.38 -27.49 -39.59
CA GLU A 267 -2.56 -28.51 -40.26
C GLU A 267 -3.17 -29.93 -40.15
N ILE A 268 -4.41 -30.06 -39.65
CA ILE A 268 -4.96 -31.37 -39.29
C ILE A 268 -5.14 -32.31 -40.47
N GLN A 269 -5.40 -31.79 -41.67
CA GLN A 269 -5.54 -32.62 -42.88
C GLN A 269 -4.20 -33.24 -43.29
N GLU A 270 -3.12 -32.48 -43.21
CA GLU A 270 -1.76 -32.98 -43.46
C GLU A 270 -1.37 -34.03 -42.42
N ASP A 271 -1.68 -33.77 -41.15
CA ASP A 271 -1.46 -34.71 -40.07
C ASP A 271 -2.28 -36.00 -40.26
N GLN A 272 -3.56 -35.91 -40.67
CA GLN A 272 -4.37 -37.09 -41.00
C GLN A 272 -3.71 -37.93 -42.10
N ALA A 273 -3.23 -37.31 -43.19
CA ALA A 273 -2.53 -38.03 -44.26
C ALA A 273 -1.26 -38.73 -43.74
N LYS A 274 -0.45 -38.02 -42.92
CA LYS A 274 0.75 -38.58 -42.27
C LYS A 274 0.41 -39.78 -41.38
N TYR A 275 -0.62 -39.68 -40.54
CA TYR A 275 -1.00 -40.75 -39.62
C TYR A 275 -1.70 -41.93 -40.31
N VAL A 276 -2.43 -41.70 -41.40
CA VAL A 276 -2.96 -42.78 -42.27
C VAL A 276 -1.81 -43.56 -42.93
N ALA A 277 -0.77 -42.88 -43.42
CA ALA A 277 0.41 -43.57 -43.97
C ALA A 277 1.09 -44.44 -42.90
N LEU A 278 1.23 -43.95 -41.67
CA LEU A 278 1.77 -44.73 -40.55
C LEU A 278 0.88 -45.93 -40.18
N ARG A 279 -0.46 -45.81 -40.25
CA ARG A 279 -1.37 -46.95 -40.09
C ARG A 279 -1.11 -48.03 -41.14
N ARG A 280 -0.88 -47.65 -42.40
CA ARG A 280 -0.59 -48.60 -43.49
C ARG A 280 0.72 -49.37 -43.30
N ILE A 281 1.69 -48.78 -42.61
CA ILE A 281 2.98 -49.42 -42.28
C ILE A 281 2.86 -50.33 -41.04
N GLY A 282 1.71 -50.33 -40.36
CA GLY A 282 1.39 -51.29 -39.29
C GLY A 282 1.25 -50.69 -37.89
N LEU A 283 1.32 -49.37 -37.72
CA LEU A 283 1.09 -48.77 -36.41
C LEU A 283 -0.37 -48.93 -35.97
N SER A 284 -0.56 -49.28 -34.70
CA SER A 284 -1.88 -49.32 -34.08
C SER A 284 -2.39 -47.92 -33.74
N TRP A 285 -3.72 -47.77 -33.62
CA TRP A 285 -4.34 -46.52 -33.16
C TRP A 285 -3.86 -46.09 -31.76
N ARG A 286 -3.51 -47.05 -30.89
CA ARG A 286 -2.96 -46.77 -29.56
C ARG A 286 -1.57 -46.12 -29.65
N GLU A 287 -0.73 -46.58 -30.56
CA GLU A 287 0.61 -46.02 -30.79
C GLU A 287 0.52 -44.62 -31.39
N ILE A 288 -0.34 -44.42 -32.39
CA ILE A 288 -0.57 -43.08 -32.98
C ILE A 288 -1.04 -42.09 -31.93
N ARG A 289 -2.02 -42.48 -31.09
CA ARG A 289 -2.49 -41.64 -29.99
C ARG A 289 -1.35 -41.23 -29.05
N ARG A 290 -0.41 -42.14 -28.78
CA ARG A 290 0.76 -41.87 -27.93
C ARG A 290 1.72 -40.89 -28.59
N ILE A 291 1.98 -41.06 -29.89
CA ILE A 291 2.82 -40.15 -30.68
C ILE A 291 2.22 -38.74 -30.68
N VAL A 292 0.95 -38.61 -31.08
CA VAL A 292 0.22 -37.32 -31.10
C VAL A 292 0.22 -36.67 -29.72
N THR A 293 -0.10 -37.42 -28.68
CA THR A 293 -0.10 -36.89 -27.30
C THR A 293 1.27 -36.35 -26.91
N ARG A 294 2.36 -37.03 -27.30
CA ARG A 294 3.72 -36.60 -26.99
C ARG A 294 4.13 -35.36 -27.80
N GLU A 295 3.80 -35.31 -29.10
CA GLU A 295 4.03 -34.12 -29.93
C GLU A 295 3.31 -32.89 -29.36
N MET A 296 2.02 -33.04 -29.02
CA MET A 296 1.24 -31.98 -28.37
C MET A 296 1.84 -31.57 -27.02
N ALA A 297 2.21 -32.53 -26.17
CA ALA A 297 2.78 -32.23 -24.86
C ALA A 297 4.08 -31.42 -24.98
N VAL A 298 4.96 -31.77 -25.92
CA VAL A 298 6.18 -31.01 -26.18
C VAL A 298 5.85 -29.57 -26.58
N MET A 299 4.85 -29.37 -27.45
CA MET A 299 4.45 -28.01 -27.86
C MET A 299 3.83 -27.19 -26.73
N PHE A 300 3.10 -27.81 -25.81
CA PHE A 300 2.45 -27.11 -24.70
C PHE A 300 3.39 -26.80 -23.54
N PHE A 301 4.25 -27.74 -23.16
CA PHE A 301 5.03 -27.67 -21.92
C PHE A 301 6.46 -27.15 -22.11
N THR A 302 7.07 -27.33 -23.30
CA THR A 302 8.42 -26.77 -23.55
C THR A 302 8.43 -25.23 -23.46
N PRO A 303 7.47 -24.50 -24.06
CA PRO A 303 7.40 -23.05 -23.91
C PRO A 303 7.25 -22.60 -22.45
N TRP A 304 6.47 -23.35 -21.66
CA TRP A 304 6.29 -23.07 -20.24
C TRP A 304 7.60 -23.23 -19.46
N VAL A 305 8.38 -24.29 -19.70
CA VAL A 305 9.67 -24.50 -19.02
C VAL A 305 10.63 -23.34 -19.32
N VAL A 306 10.70 -22.90 -20.57
CA VAL A 306 11.55 -21.76 -20.97
C VAL A 306 11.08 -20.46 -20.30
N ALA A 307 9.76 -20.22 -20.30
CA ALA A 307 9.16 -19.07 -19.67
C ALA A 307 9.37 -19.04 -18.14
N PHE A 308 9.26 -20.20 -17.49
CA PHE A 308 9.53 -20.35 -16.06
C PHE A 308 11.00 -20.07 -15.73
N ALA A 309 11.94 -20.61 -16.52
CA ALA A 309 13.36 -20.33 -16.35
C ALA A 309 13.66 -18.82 -16.50
N HIS A 310 13.06 -18.17 -17.51
CA HIS A 310 13.16 -16.73 -17.70
C HIS A 310 12.63 -15.94 -16.49
N GLN A 311 11.44 -16.29 -16.00
CA GLN A 311 10.82 -15.69 -14.81
C GLN A 311 11.72 -15.82 -13.58
N MET A 312 12.31 -16.99 -13.34
CA MET A 312 13.20 -17.20 -12.18
C MET A 312 14.44 -16.30 -12.24
N VAL A 313 15.02 -16.11 -13.42
CA VAL A 313 16.12 -15.15 -13.61
C VAL A 313 15.65 -13.72 -13.34
N ALA A 314 14.50 -13.33 -13.87
CA ALA A 314 13.93 -12.00 -13.66
C ALA A 314 13.65 -11.70 -12.18
N LEU A 315 13.05 -12.65 -11.45
CA LEU A 315 12.76 -12.49 -10.02
C LEU A 315 14.03 -12.47 -9.18
N ARG A 316 15.04 -13.26 -9.54
CA ARG A 316 16.35 -13.20 -8.87
C ARG A 316 16.98 -11.82 -9.04
N SER A 317 17.02 -11.29 -10.26
CA SER A 317 17.51 -9.94 -10.52
C SER A 317 16.72 -8.87 -9.76
N PHE A 318 15.39 -8.98 -9.73
CA PHE A 318 14.53 -8.08 -8.95
C PHE A 318 14.86 -8.11 -7.46
N SER A 319 14.99 -9.31 -6.88
CA SER A 319 15.33 -9.48 -5.45
C SER A 319 16.69 -8.89 -5.08
N THR A 320 17.68 -8.91 -5.98
CA THR A 320 19.01 -8.33 -5.73
C THR A 320 19.02 -6.81 -5.80
N VAL A 321 18.14 -6.20 -6.59
CA VAL A 321 18.07 -4.74 -6.78
C VAL A 321 17.14 -4.08 -5.75
N THR A 322 16.30 -4.85 -5.06
CA THR A 322 15.40 -4.35 -4.00
C THR A 322 15.68 -5.01 -2.64
N PRO A 323 16.85 -4.77 -2.00
CA PRO A 323 17.21 -5.39 -0.71
C PRO A 323 16.27 -5.04 0.44
N MET A 324 15.44 -3.99 0.29
CA MET A 324 14.53 -3.49 1.32
C MET A 324 13.20 -4.25 1.41
N MET A 325 12.96 -5.24 0.55
CA MET A 325 11.80 -6.13 0.66
C MET A 325 12.21 -7.47 1.28
N PRO A 326 11.94 -7.72 2.58
CA PRO A 326 12.24 -9.00 3.26
C PRO A 326 11.30 -10.14 2.81
N ILE A 327 10.72 -10.02 1.63
CA ILE A 327 9.73 -10.93 1.09
C ILE A 327 10.47 -11.97 0.24
N GLU A 328 10.18 -13.24 0.48
CA GLU A 328 10.61 -14.34 -0.38
C GLU A 328 9.87 -14.30 -1.73
N VAL A 329 10.22 -13.33 -2.59
CA VAL A 329 9.61 -13.08 -3.91
C VAL A 329 9.59 -14.33 -4.79
N TRP A 330 10.54 -15.25 -4.59
CA TRP A 330 10.60 -16.52 -5.31
C TRP A 330 9.39 -17.42 -5.03
N LYS A 331 8.87 -17.47 -3.78
CA LYS A 331 7.68 -18.26 -3.42
C LYS A 331 6.48 -17.79 -4.24
N TYR A 332 6.36 -16.48 -4.36
CA TYR A 332 5.30 -15.82 -5.11
C TYR A 332 5.38 -16.10 -6.61
N GLY A 333 6.58 -16.04 -7.17
CA GLY A 333 6.83 -16.46 -8.55
C GLY A 333 6.48 -17.93 -8.81
N ALA A 334 6.86 -18.82 -7.91
CA ALA A 334 6.60 -20.26 -8.02
C ALA A 334 5.09 -20.56 -7.95
N THR A 335 4.35 -19.92 -7.05
CA THR A 335 2.89 -20.06 -6.97
C THR A 335 2.21 -19.62 -8.27
N ALA A 336 2.58 -18.45 -8.81
CA ALA A 336 2.05 -17.97 -10.09
C ALA A 336 2.35 -18.93 -11.25
N ALA A 337 3.57 -19.47 -11.30
CA ALA A 337 3.96 -20.46 -12.29
C ALA A 337 3.18 -21.78 -12.18
N GLY A 338 2.89 -22.22 -10.95
CA GLY A 338 2.06 -23.39 -10.68
C GLY A 338 0.62 -23.20 -11.14
N ILE A 339 0.01 -22.03 -10.90
CA ILE A 339 -1.33 -21.70 -11.39
C ILE A 339 -1.37 -21.72 -12.92
N PHE A 340 -0.40 -21.08 -13.57
CA PHE A 340 -0.32 -21.08 -15.02
C PHE A 340 -0.11 -22.50 -15.58
N LEU A 341 0.74 -23.31 -14.96
CA LEU A 341 0.94 -24.70 -15.35
C LEU A 341 -0.36 -25.50 -15.25
N ALA A 342 -1.14 -25.32 -14.18
CA ALA A 342 -2.43 -25.98 -14.01
C ALA A 342 -3.41 -25.59 -15.13
N LEU A 343 -3.53 -24.30 -15.43
CA LEU A 343 -4.37 -23.81 -16.55
C LEU A 343 -3.89 -24.36 -17.90
N GLN A 344 -2.57 -24.39 -18.13
CA GLN A 344 -1.95 -24.95 -19.33
C GLN A 344 -2.22 -26.46 -19.45
N THR A 345 -2.18 -27.21 -18.35
CA THR A 345 -2.52 -28.64 -18.33
C THR A 345 -3.99 -28.87 -18.65
N VAL A 346 -4.91 -28.08 -18.07
CA VAL A 346 -6.35 -28.16 -18.41
C VAL A 346 -6.55 -27.90 -19.90
N TYR A 347 -5.93 -26.85 -20.43
CA TYR A 347 -6.02 -26.51 -21.85
C TYR A 347 -5.43 -27.63 -22.74
N PHE A 348 -4.28 -28.20 -22.36
CA PHE A 348 -3.69 -29.35 -23.05
C PHE A 348 -4.64 -30.56 -23.10
N LEU A 349 -5.29 -30.91 -21.99
CA LEU A 349 -6.21 -32.04 -21.93
C LEU A 349 -7.43 -31.84 -22.85
N LEU A 350 -7.99 -30.63 -22.85
CA LEU A 350 -9.10 -30.25 -23.74
C LEU A 350 -8.68 -30.30 -25.21
N ALA A 351 -7.58 -29.64 -25.56
CA ALA A 351 -7.05 -29.58 -26.92
C ALA A 351 -6.72 -30.99 -27.44
N ARG A 352 -6.04 -31.82 -26.62
CA ARG A 352 -5.74 -33.20 -26.96
C ARG A 352 -7.01 -34.02 -27.20
N GLY A 353 -8.02 -33.86 -26.35
CA GLY A 353 -9.30 -34.55 -26.48
C GLY A 353 -9.97 -34.24 -27.82
N ALA A 354 -10.14 -32.95 -28.10
CA ALA A 354 -10.72 -32.46 -29.36
C ALA A 354 -9.92 -32.92 -30.58
N TYR A 355 -8.59 -32.77 -30.54
CA TYR A 355 -7.73 -33.13 -31.67
C TYR A 355 -7.76 -34.64 -31.99
N LEU A 356 -7.76 -35.51 -30.98
CA LEU A 356 -7.87 -36.95 -31.19
C LEU A 356 -9.24 -37.40 -31.69
N GLN A 357 -10.31 -36.68 -31.30
CA GLN A 357 -11.65 -36.92 -31.83
C GLN A 357 -11.72 -36.59 -33.32
N GLU A 358 -11.12 -35.47 -33.73
CA GLU A 358 -11.07 -35.04 -35.13
C GLU A 358 -10.17 -35.94 -35.99
N LEU A 359 -9.11 -36.52 -35.40
CA LEU A 359 -8.20 -37.44 -36.09
C LEU A 359 -8.78 -38.86 -36.26
N ALA A 360 -9.66 -39.30 -35.35
CA ALA A 360 -10.13 -40.68 -35.29
C ALA A 360 -10.86 -41.16 -36.55
N PRO A 361 -11.78 -40.40 -37.18
CA PRO A 361 -12.51 -40.86 -38.36
C PRO A 361 -11.61 -41.19 -39.56
N ALA A 362 -10.49 -40.49 -39.72
CA ALA A 362 -9.58 -40.70 -40.85
C ALA A 362 -8.57 -41.83 -40.60
N VAL A 363 -8.17 -42.05 -39.34
CA VAL A 363 -7.02 -42.90 -38.98
C VAL A 363 -7.43 -44.22 -38.32
N LYS A 364 -8.59 -44.28 -37.65
CA LYS A 364 -9.08 -45.50 -36.99
C LYS A 364 -9.55 -46.51 -38.03
#